data_AF-A0A1B0D5L9-F1
#
_entry.id   AF-A0A1B0D5L9-F1
#
_cell.length_a   1.000
_cell.length_b   1.000
_cell.length_c   1.000
_cell.angle_alpha   90.00
_cell.angle_beta   90.00
_cell.angle_gamma   90.00
#
_symmetry.space_group_name_H-M   'P 1'
#
loop_
_entity.id
_entity.type
_entity.pdbx_description
1 polymer ?
#
loop_
_entity_poly.entity_id
_entity_poly.type
_entity_poly.pdbx_seq_one_letter_code
_entity_poly.pdbx_strand_id
1 'polypeptide(L)' 'MSDRGGGIPRSQMDLLFKYMFSTAPQPQKNQDHQSNTVPLAGYGYGLPISRLYARYFRGDLCLMSCEGYGTDAVIYLKE' A
#
# COMPACT_ATOMS: atom_id res chain seq x y z
N MET A 1 -8.85 6.80 -6.26
CA MET A 1 -8.88 5.44 -6.83
C MET A 1 -9.71 4.57 -5.90
N SER A 2 -10.59 3.73 -6.44
CA SER A 2 -11.53 2.93 -5.66
C SER A 2 -11.51 1.49 -6.15
N ASP A 3 -11.53 0.54 -5.23
CA ASP A 3 -11.58 -0.89 -5.53
C ASP A 3 -12.75 -1.61 -4.83
N ARG A 4 -12.97 -2.88 -5.19
CA ARG A 4 -13.92 -3.80 -4.54
C ARG A 4 -13.23 -5.07 -4.07
N GLY A 5 -12.01 -4.93 -3.53
CA GLY A 5 -11.14 -6.03 -3.11
C GLY A 5 -11.44 -6.61 -1.72
N GLY A 6 -12.60 -6.32 -1.13
CA GLY A 6 -12.99 -6.80 0.20
C GLY A 6 -12.52 -5.91 1.36
N GLY A 7 -11.78 -4.84 1.09
CA GLY A 7 -11.38 -3.85 2.11
C GLY A 7 -10.33 -4.35 3.11
N ILE A 8 -10.09 -3.54 4.13
CA ILE A 8 -9.05 -3.73 5.15
C ILE A 8 -9.71 -3.73 6.53
N PRO A 9 -9.41 -4.71 7.41
CA PRO A 9 -9.94 -4.74 8.76
C PRO A 9 -9.55 -3.51 9.57
N ARG A 10 -10.48 -2.96 10.36
CA ARG A 10 -10.24 -1.76 11.16
C ARG A 10 -9.04 -1.90 12.11
N SER A 11 -8.79 -3.11 12.62
CA SER A 11 -7.66 -3.42 13.50
C SER A 11 -6.29 -3.26 12.83
N GLN A 12 -6.23 -3.24 11.49
CA GLN A 12 -4.98 -3.12 10.73
C GLN A 12 -4.76 -1.71 10.15
N MET A 13 -5.72 -0.80 10.27
CA MET A 13 -5.64 0.55 9.66
C MET A 13 -4.40 1.32 10.13
N ASP A 14 -4.04 1.20 11.41
CA ASP A 14 -2.86 1.87 12.00
C ASP A 14 -1.51 1.28 11.53
N LEU A 15 -1.54 0.14 10.84
CA LEU A 15 -0.34 -0.55 10.35
C LEU A 15 -0.02 -0.18 8.90
N LEU A 16 -0.98 0.32 8.13
CA LEU A 16 -0.88 0.49 6.67
C LEU A 16 0.30 1.36 6.22
N PHE A 17 0.68 2.35 7.02
CA PHE A 17 1.79 3.25 6.73
C PHE A 17 3.09 2.89 7.47
N LYS A 18 3.14 1.76 8.17
CA LYS A 18 4.39 1.27 8.76
C LYS A 18 5.25 0.67 7.66
N TYR A 19 6.51 1.09 7.61
CA TYR A 19 7.50 0.44 6.74
C TYR A 19 7.60 -1.05 7.05
N MET A 20 7.79 -1.87 6.01
CA MET A 20 7.88 -3.34 6.07
C MET A 20 6.57 -4.06 6.41
N PHE A 21 5.47 -3.35 6.71
CA PHE A 21 4.19 -4.02 6.95
C PHE A 21 3.57 -4.50 5.63
N SER A 22 3.27 -5.78 5.55
CA SER A 22 2.63 -6.42 4.40
C SER A 22 1.80 -7.61 4.86
N THR A 23 0.63 -7.80 4.25
CA THR A 23 -0.19 -9.01 4.42
C THR A 23 0.16 -10.09 3.40
N ALA A 24 0.89 -9.73 2.33
CA ALA A 24 1.42 -10.69 1.37
C ALA A 24 2.68 -11.39 1.93
N PRO A 25 2.93 -12.66 1.57
CA PRO A 25 4.14 -13.39 1.95
C PRO A 25 5.40 -12.61 1.57
N GLN A 26 6.44 -12.70 2.41
CA GLN A 26 7.71 -12.06 2.11
C GLN A 26 8.34 -12.70 0.86
N PRO A 27 8.72 -11.91 -0.16
CA PRO A 27 9.32 -12.47 -1.36
C PRO A 27 10.66 -13.13 -1.02
N GLN A 28 10.90 -14.32 -1.56
CA GLN A 28 12.18 -15.00 -1.33
C GLN A 28 13.29 -14.25 -2.06
N LYS A 29 14.38 -13.95 -1.34
CA LYS A 29 15.57 -13.26 -1.90
C LYS A 29 16.24 -14.03 -3.05
N ASN A 30 15.93 -15.32 -3.20
CA ASN A 30 16.58 -16.25 -4.11
C ASN A 30 15.67 -16.68 -5.27
N GLN A 31 14.56 -15.96 -5.56
CA GLN A 31 13.85 -16.20 -6.81
C GLN A 31 14.81 -15.86 -7.95
N ASP A 32 15.23 -16.93 -8.63
CA ASP A 32 16.24 -16.92 -9.68
C ASP A 32 16.07 -15.72 -10.60
N HIS A 33 17.20 -15.09 -10.95
CA HIS A 33 17.31 -14.05 -11.97
C HIS A 33 16.78 -14.50 -13.37
N GLN A 34 16.17 -15.69 -13.47
CA GLN A 34 15.60 -16.29 -14.67
C GLN A 34 14.11 -15.98 -14.85
N SER A 35 13.37 -15.62 -13.80
CA SER A 35 12.02 -15.06 -13.93
C SER A 35 12.07 -13.56 -13.62
N ASN A 36 11.99 -12.71 -14.64
CA ASN A 36 11.96 -11.25 -14.53
C ASN A 36 10.67 -10.71 -13.86
N THR A 37 10.02 -11.51 -13.03
CA THR A 37 8.76 -11.21 -12.37
C THR A 37 9.05 -10.62 -11.00
N VAL A 38 9.11 -9.29 -10.93
CA VAL A 38 9.13 -8.57 -9.66
C VAL A 38 7.81 -8.85 -8.91
N PRO A 39 7.85 -9.24 -7.62
CA PRO A 39 6.65 -9.50 -6.85
C PRO A 39 5.82 -8.22 -6.68
N LEU A 40 4.51 -8.32 -6.91
CA LEU A 40 3.59 -7.18 -6.81
C LEU A 40 3.50 -6.62 -5.38
N ALA A 41 3.60 -7.48 -4.37
CA ALA A 41 3.48 -7.15 -2.96
C ALA A 41 4.44 -8.00 -2.12
N GLY A 42 4.58 -7.67 -0.84
CA GLY A 42 5.39 -8.44 0.12
C GLY A 42 6.49 -7.64 0.83
N TYR A 43 6.99 -6.56 0.22
CA TYR A 43 8.02 -5.71 0.84
C TYR A 43 7.50 -4.65 1.81
N GLY A 44 6.24 -4.23 1.67
CA GLY A 44 5.62 -3.27 2.60
C GLY A 44 6.16 -1.83 2.54
N TYR A 45 6.65 -1.39 1.38
CA TYR A 45 7.15 -0.01 1.20
C TYR A 45 6.23 0.90 0.38
N GLY A 46 5.31 0.34 -0.41
CA GLY A 46 4.54 1.11 -1.39
C GLY A 46 3.75 2.25 -0.75
N LEU A 47 2.87 1.94 0.21
CA LEU A 47 2.04 2.95 0.89
C LEU A 47 2.83 4.05 1.61
N PRO A 48 3.82 3.74 2.49
CA PRO A 48 4.59 4.79 3.16
C PRO A 48 5.39 5.67 2.18
N ILE A 49 5.97 5.09 1.13
CA ILE A 49 6.71 5.86 0.12
C ILE A 49 5.77 6.74 -0.71
N SER A 50 4.63 6.21 -1.17
CA SER A 50 3.66 7.01 -1.93
C SER A 50 3.13 8.19 -1.12
N ARG A 51 2.90 8.02 0.19
CA ARG A 51 2.52 9.12 1.08
C ARG A 51 3.63 10.16 1.24
N LEU A 52 4.89 9.72 1.32
CA LEU A 52 6.05 10.62 1.35
C LEU A 52 6.11 11.49 0.08
N TYR A 53 5.90 10.89 -1.10
CA TYR A 53 5.86 11.62 -2.37
C TYR A 53 4.73 12.65 -2.42
N ALA A 54 3.51 12.29 -1.99
CA ALA A 54 2.40 13.23 -1.94
C ALA A 54 2.70 14.42 -1.00
N ARG A 55 3.28 14.13 0.17
CA ARG A 55 3.63 15.15 1.18
C ARG A 55 4.80 16.03 0.78
N TYR A 56 5.69 15.55 -0.08
CA TYR A 56 6.81 16.34 -0.60
C TYR A 56 6.30 17.64 -1.24
N PHE A 57 5.21 17.57 -2.01
CA PHE A 57 4.52 18.74 -2.59
C PHE A 57 3.36 19.24 -1.71
N ARG A 58 3.52 19.17 -0.38
CA ARG A 58 2.53 19.66 0.60
C ARG A 58 1.13 19.05 0.47
N GLY A 59 1.01 17.91 -0.20
CA GLY A 59 -0.20 17.09 -0.29
C GLY A 59 -0.32 16.05 0.83
N ASP A 60 -1.18 15.05 0.65
CA ASP A 60 -1.22 13.83 1.48
C ASP A 60 -1.82 12.65 0.70
N LEU A 61 -1.61 11.42 1.20
CA LEU A 61 -2.29 10.21 0.73
C LEU A 61 -3.12 9.63 1.89
N CYS A 62 -4.42 9.47 1.64
CA CYS A 62 -5.38 8.92 2.60
C CYS A 62 -6.02 7.64 2.07
N LEU A 63 -6.22 6.67 2.96
CA LEU A 63 -6.94 5.42 2.68
C LEU A 63 -8.22 5.38 3.52
N MET A 64 -9.34 5.10 2.86
CA MET A 64 -10.63 4.88 3.48
C MET A 64 -11.10 3.48 3.06
N SER A 65 -11.31 2.59 4.02
CA SER A 65 -11.62 1.19 3.71
C SER A 65 -12.91 0.74 4.39
N CYS A 66 -13.70 -0.03 3.65
CA CYS A 66 -14.90 -0.71 4.11
C CYS A 66 -14.64 -2.22 4.08
N GLU A 67 -14.37 -2.79 5.25
CA GLU A 67 -14.18 -4.23 5.43
C GLU A 67 -15.39 -5.02 4.89
N GLY A 68 -15.12 -6.05 4.10
CA GLY A 68 -16.11 -6.81 3.35
C GLY A 68 -16.52 -6.22 2.00
N TYR A 69 -16.03 -5.03 1.63
CA TYR A 69 -16.39 -4.35 0.38
C TYR A 69 -15.18 -3.92 -0.46
N GLY A 70 -14.40 -2.94 -0.01
CA GLY A 70 -13.37 -2.32 -0.84
C GLY A 70 -12.65 -1.17 -0.15
N THR A 71 -11.69 -0.57 -0.86
CA THR A 71 -10.89 0.56 -0.37
C THR A 71 -10.85 1.70 -1.37
N ASP A 72 -10.90 2.92 -0.84
CA ASP A 72 -10.66 4.16 -1.54
C ASP A 72 -9.30 4.73 -1.14
N ALA A 73 -8.47 4.99 -2.14
CA ALA A 73 -7.20 5.70 -2.02
C ALA A 73 -7.30 7.08 -2.65
N VAL A 74 -7.09 8.12 -1.84
CA VAL A 74 -7.21 9.53 -2.24
C VAL A 74 -5.86 10.21 -2.07
N ILE A 75 -5.36 10.83 -3.14
CA ILE A 75 -4.17 11.69 -3.10
C ILE A 75 -4.66 13.13 -3.17
N TYR A 76 -4.29 13.91 -2.16
CA TYR A 76 -4.44 15.36 -2.15
C TYR A 76 -3.12 15.96 -2.62
N LEU A 77 -3.18 16.84 -3.60
CA LEU A 77 -2.04 17.66 -4.02
C LEU A 77 -2.39 19.11 -3.73
N LYS A 78 -1.41 19.86 -3.24
CA LYS A 78 -1.55 21.29 -3.04
C LYS A 78 -1.00 22.00 -4.27
N GLU A 79 -1.77 22.93 -4.81
CA GLU A 79 -1.33 23.88 -5.84
C GLU A 79 -0.32 24.88 -5.27
#